data_AF-A0A975E0P1-F1
#
_entry.id   AF-A0A975E0P1-F1
#
_cell.length_a   1.000
_cell.length_b   1.000
_cell.length_c   1.000
_cell.angle_alpha   90.00
_cell.angle_beta   90.00
_cell.angle_gamma   90.00
#
_symmetry.space_group_name_H-M   'P 1'
#
loop_
_entity.id
_entity.type
_entity.pdbx_description
1 polymer ?
#
loop_
_entity_poly.entity_id
_entity_poly.type
_entity_poly.pdbx_seq_one_letter_code
_entity_poly.pdbx_strand_id
1 'polypeptide(L)'
;MRDELSPVIEVLDTLDAPIDAFVRDDDAGWDDARLLALLDTMAFAGVPIDLAAIPLAVSDPLAAELNARIDAAPGAVGVHQHGCAHANHEAEGRKCEFGSARDAQAQQHDLRSGRLLLQHFFGERLQPVFTPPWNRCAAHTPALLAGMGFAALSRDRGAAAQQALPELPVDIDWSRQYREGGAPAAARALAHALRERAADGAPLGLMLHHAVMAPDELALLGGWLWRLARHGRLRWQPMAALLRIAASARTPASAMRNLR
;
A
#
# COMPACT_ATOMS: atom_id res chain seq x y z
N MET A 1 -24.55 16.85 14.13
CA MET A 1 -24.25 16.07 12.90
C MET A 1 -23.99 14.64 13.32
N ARG A 2 -24.50 13.66 12.57
CA ARG A 2 -24.21 12.24 12.84
C ARG A 2 -22.73 12.02 12.56
N ASP A 3 -22.01 11.38 13.49
CA ASP A 3 -20.61 11.01 13.30
C ASP A 3 -20.52 9.99 12.16
N GLU A 4 -19.86 10.37 11.07
CA GLU A 4 -19.81 9.56 9.85
C GLU A 4 -18.95 8.29 10.03
N LEU A 5 -18.09 8.26 11.05
CA LEU A 5 -17.29 7.09 11.39
C LEU A 5 -18.09 6.03 12.17
N SER A 6 -19.27 6.36 12.72
CA SER A 6 -20.03 5.44 13.57
C SER A 6 -20.23 4.03 12.97
N PRO A 7 -20.57 3.84 11.68
CA PRO A 7 -20.73 2.50 11.11
C PRO A 7 -19.46 1.66 11.17
N VAL A 8 -18.28 2.30 11.16
CA VAL A 8 -16.98 1.63 11.25
C VAL A 8 -16.71 1.23 12.70
N ILE A 9 -16.96 2.13 13.66
CA ILE A 9 -16.81 1.86 15.09
C ILE A 9 -17.74 0.72 15.52
N GLU A 10 -18.99 0.73 15.08
CA GLU A 10 -19.96 -0.34 15.35
C GLU A 10 -19.43 -1.71 14.89
N VAL A 11 -18.75 -1.80 13.73
CA VAL A 11 -18.12 -3.05 13.30
C VAL A 11 -16.97 -3.41 14.22
N LEU A 12 -16.07 -2.48 14.50
CA LEU A 12 -14.91 -2.74 15.35
C LEU A 12 -15.31 -3.21 16.75
N ASP A 13 -16.36 -2.66 17.34
CA ASP A 13 -16.88 -3.04 18.66
C ASP A 13 -17.40 -4.48 18.69
N THR A 14 -17.77 -5.05 17.54
CA THR A 14 -18.19 -6.46 17.43
C THR A 14 -17.05 -7.44 17.22
N LEU A 15 -15.81 -6.98 17.04
CA LEU A 15 -14.68 -7.86 16.77
C LEU A 15 -14.17 -8.54 18.04
N ASP A 16 -14.13 -9.87 18.02
CA ASP A 16 -13.57 -10.68 19.11
C ASP A 16 -12.04 -10.49 19.24
N ALA A 17 -11.36 -10.31 18.12
CA ALA A 17 -9.92 -10.10 18.04
C ALA A 17 -9.57 -8.89 17.15
N PRO A 18 -8.47 -8.19 17.46
CA PRO A 18 -7.94 -7.15 16.59
C PRO A 18 -7.50 -7.68 15.21
N ILE A 19 -7.77 -6.88 14.18
CA ILE A 19 -7.38 -7.12 12.78
C ILE A 19 -6.13 -6.28 12.49
N ASP A 20 -5.16 -6.84 11.75
CA ASP A 20 -4.04 -6.07 11.23
C ASP A 20 -4.47 -5.24 10.01
N ALA A 21 -3.96 -4.03 9.89
CA ALA A 21 -4.22 -3.15 8.77
C ALA A 21 -2.95 -2.43 8.31
N PHE A 22 -2.87 -2.07 7.04
CA PHE A 22 -1.81 -1.22 6.50
C PHE A 22 -2.41 -0.11 5.65
N VAL A 23 -1.67 1.01 5.56
CA VAL A 23 -1.99 2.11 4.67
C VAL A 23 -0.93 2.19 3.60
N ARG A 24 -1.38 2.22 2.35
CA ARG A 24 -0.54 2.48 1.18
C ARG A 24 -1.00 3.77 0.54
N ASP A 25 -0.08 4.67 0.23
CA ASP A 25 -0.38 5.83 -0.62
C ASP A 25 0.33 5.67 -1.96
N ASP A 26 -0.45 5.80 -3.03
CA ASP A 26 0.04 5.66 -4.40
C ASP A 26 0.49 7.03 -4.95
N ASP A 27 1.29 6.97 -6.01
CA ASP A 27 1.77 8.11 -6.79
C ASP A 27 2.77 9.04 -6.07
N ALA A 28 3.52 8.54 -5.08
CA ALA A 28 4.57 9.35 -4.46
C ALA A 28 5.62 9.78 -5.52
N GLY A 29 5.88 11.09 -5.59
CA GLY A 29 6.58 11.75 -6.71
C GLY A 29 5.71 12.77 -7.45
N TRP A 30 4.39 12.76 -7.22
CA TRP A 30 3.50 13.84 -7.62
C TRP A 30 3.09 14.67 -6.38
N ASP A 31 2.75 15.95 -6.60
CA ASP A 31 2.27 16.91 -5.57
C ASP A 31 2.93 16.75 -4.18
N ASP A 32 4.25 16.95 -4.12
CA ASP A 32 5.07 16.79 -2.91
C ASP A 32 4.47 17.53 -1.71
N ALA A 33 3.89 18.71 -1.90
CA ALA A 33 3.26 19.47 -0.81
C ALA A 33 2.09 18.71 -0.17
N ARG A 34 1.21 18.08 -0.97
CA ARG A 34 0.11 17.26 -0.45
C ARG A 34 0.62 15.95 0.16
N LEU A 35 1.64 15.34 -0.43
CA LEU A 35 2.27 14.14 0.13
C LEU A 35 2.81 14.43 1.54
N LEU A 36 3.56 15.53 1.71
CA LEU A 36 4.11 15.90 3.02
C LEU A 36 3.01 16.23 4.04
N ALA A 37 1.92 16.89 3.63
CA ALA A 37 0.77 17.13 4.50
C ALA A 37 0.08 15.81 4.92
N LEU A 38 0.00 14.83 4.01
CA LEU A 38 -0.47 13.49 4.36
C LEU A 38 0.46 12.82 5.37
N LEU A 39 1.77 12.85 5.15
CA LEU A 39 2.74 12.25 6.08
C LEU A 39 2.67 12.86 7.48
N ASP A 40 2.48 14.19 7.58
CA ASP A 40 2.27 14.86 8.87
C ASP A 40 0.98 14.38 9.55
N THR A 41 -0.08 14.15 8.77
CA THR A 41 -1.36 13.60 9.24
C THR A 41 -1.22 12.17 9.75
N MET A 42 -0.49 11.32 9.02
CA MET A 42 -0.20 9.94 9.41
C MET A 42 0.62 9.89 10.71
N ALA A 43 1.66 10.72 10.80
CA ALA A 43 2.50 10.84 11.99
C ALA A 43 1.70 11.31 13.21
N PHE A 44 0.83 12.31 13.06
CA PHE A 44 -0.05 12.77 14.13
C PHE A 44 -1.02 11.68 14.61
N ALA A 45 -1.59 10.90 13.69
CA ALA A 45 -2.47 9.79 14.04
C ALA A 45 -1.72 8.63 14.73
N GLY A 46 -0.41 8.49 14.49
CA GLY A 46 0.41 7.37 14.92
C GLY A 46 0.22 6.13 14.03
N VAL A 47 -0.07 6.34 12.74
CA VAL A 47 -0.35 5.27 11.77
C VAL A 47 0.81 5.18 10.77
N PRO A 48 1.48 4.03 10.65
CA PRO A 48 2.49 3.82 9.62
C PRO A 48 1.88 3.85 8.21
N ILE A 49 2.68 4.29 7.24
CA ILE A 49 2.28 4.41 5.83
C ILE A 49 3.40 3.92 4.92
N ASP A 50 3.04 3.20 3.86
CA ASP A 50 3.97 2.77 2.81
C ASP A 50 3.66 3.51 1.50
N LEU A 51 4.69 4.16 0.95
CA LEU A 51 4.60 5.00 -0.24
C LEU A 51 4.97 4.21 -1.48
N ALA A 52 4.02 4.03 -2.39
CA ALA A 52 4.29 3.52 -3.72
C ALA A 52 4.85 4.67 -4.58
N ALA A 53 6.17 4.74 -4.70
CA ALA A 53 6.89 5.83 -5.36
C ALA A 53 7.09 5.57 -6.86
N ILE A 54 6.74 6.54 -7.69
CA ILE A 54 6.94 6.51 -9.15
C ILE A 54 8.41 6.85 -9.45
N PRO A 55 9.24 5.89 -9.90
CA PRO A 55 10.68 6.11 -10.06
C PRO A 55 11.08 7.36 -10.84
N LEU A 56 10.38 7.66 -11.93
CA LEU A 56 10.69 8.80 -12.79
C LEU A 56 10.07 10.13 -12.33
N ALA A 57 9.27 10.12 -11.26
CA ALA A 57 8.68 11.33 -10.68
C ALA A 57 9.35 11.76 -9.37
N VAL A 58 10.03 10.85 -8.67
CA VAL A 58 10.77 11.19 -7.44
C VAL A 58 11.92 12.15 -7.78
N SER A 59 11.93 13.29 -7.09
CA SER A 59 12.96 14.32 -7.18
C SER A 59 14.00 14.18 -6.05
N ASP A 60 15.20 14.75 -6.21
CA ASP A 60 16.21 14.79 -5.14
C ASP A 60 15.68 15.42 -3.84
N PRO A 61 14.96 16.58 -3.87
CA PRO A 61 14.40 17.17 -2.66
C PRO A 61 13.38 16.26 -1.96
N LEU A 62 12.49 15.62 -2.72
CA LEU A 62 11.53 14.69 -2.15
C LEU A 62 12.24 13.49 -1.51
N ALA A 63 13.19 12.88 -2.22
CA ALA A 63 13.95 11.75 -1.71
C ALA A 63 14.69 12.10 -0.40
N ALA A 64 15.31 13.28 -0.33
CA ALA A 64 15.99 13.76 0.88
C ALA A 64 15.03 13.91 2.06
N GLU A 65 13.86 14.51 1.84
CA GLU A 65 12.83 14.69 2.87
C GLU A 65 12.27 13.34 3.36
N LEU A 66 11.97 12.42 2.44
CA LEU A 66 11.49 11.09 2.79
C LEU A 66 12.55 10.29 3.58
N ASN A 67 13.82 10.35 3.18
CA ASN A 67 14.91 9.71 3.92
C ASN A 67 15.02 10.26 5.35
N ALA A 68 14.92 11.59 5.51
CA ALA A 68 14.96 12.21 6.83
C ALA A 68 13.81 11.73 7.74
N ARG A 69 12.60 11.59 7.19
CA ARG A 69 11.43 11.07 7.91
C ARG A 69 11.58 9.59 8.28
N ILE A 70 12.09 8.76 7.36
CA ILE A 70 12.35 7.33 7.61
C ILE A 70 13.37 7.16 8.74
N ASP A 71 14.45 7.95 8.72
CA ASP A 71 15.51 7.87 9.74
C ASP A 71 15.05 8.39 11.11
N ALA A 72 14.21 9.44 11.12
CA ALA A 72 13.68 10.01 12.36
C ALA A 72 12.68 9.09 13.07
N ALA A 73 11.93 8.29 12.32
CA ALA A 73 10.92 7.37 12.85
C ALA A 73 10.93 6.03 12.08
N PRO A 74 11.87 5.12 12.40
CA PRO A 74 11.96 3.83 11.72
C PRO A 74 10.66 3.03 11.78
N GLY A 75 10.14 2.65 10.61
CA GLY A 75 8.89 1.90 10.48
C GLY A 75 7.62 2.76 10.39
N ALA A 76 7.72 4.08 10.52
CA ALA A 76 6.59 4.99 10.28
C ALA A 76 6.33 5.22 8.79
N VAL A 77 7.39 5.28 7.98
CA VAL A 77 7.31 5.44 6.52
C VAL A 77 8.05 4.30 5.84
N GLY A 78 7.36 3.60 4.94
CA GLY A 78 7.95 2.69 3.97
C GLY A 78 7.97 3.31 2.58
N VAL A 79 8.89 2.89 1.73
CA VAL A 79 8.93 3.29 0.32
C VAL A 79 9.19 2.07 -0.54
N HIS A 80 8.40 1.91 -1.60
CA HIS A 80 8.55 0.83 -2.57
C HIS A 80 8.20 1.29 -3.99
N GLN A 81 8.46 0.44 -4.97
CA GLN A 81 8.35 0.84 -6.37
C GLN A 81 6.90 0.84 -6.87
N HIS A 82 6.50 1.95 -7.48
CA HIS A 82 5.25 2.11 -8.21
C HIS A 82 5.49 2.27 -9.72
N GLY A 83 5.51 1.14 -10.41
CA GLY A 83 5.77 1.12 -11.85
C GLY A 83 7.13 1.68 -12.25
N CYS A 84 7.18 2.50 -13.31
CA CYS A 84 8.38 3.23 -13.73
C CYS A 84 8.09 4.73 -13.99
N ALA A 85 7.23 5.03 -14.95
CA ALA A 85 6.76 6.37 -15.29
C ALA A 85 5.29 6.60 -14.93
N HIS A 86 4.57 5.55 -14.50
CA HIS A 86 3.12 5.55 -14.42
C HIS A 86 2.46 5.87 -15.79
N ALA A 87 3.07 5.36 -16.88
CA ALA A 87 2.61 5.59 -18.25
C ALA A 87 1.60 4.52 -18.70
N ASN A 88 0.55 4.94 -19.43
CA ASN A 88 -0.33 3.99 -20.09
C ASN A 88 0.30 3.54 -21.41
N HIS A 89 0.42 2.24 -21.61
CA HIS A 89 0.89 1.66 -22.88
C HIS A 89 -0.20 0.94 -23.66
N GLU A 90 -1.38 0.75 -23.09
CA GLU A 90 -2.50 0.12 -23.79
C GLU A 90 -3.13 1.11 -24.79
N ALA A 91 -3.27 0.66 -26.04
CA ALA A 91 -3.95 1.41 -27.10
C ALA A 91 -5.48 1.41 -26.91
N GLU A 92 -6.02 0.31 -26.40
CA GLU A 92 -7.43 0.12 -26.13
C GLU A 92 -7.65 -0.50 -24.74
N GLY A 93 -8.87 -0.37 -24.20
CA GLY A 93 -9.22 -0.95 -22.92
C GLY A 93 -8.71 -0.16 -21.71
N ARG A 94 -8.41 -0.88 -20.63
CA ARG A 94 -8.08 -0.29 -19.33
C ARG A 94 -6.60 0.08 -19.27
N LYS A 95 -6.29 1.30 -18.80
CA LYS A 95 -4.90 1.77 -18.63
C LYS A 95 -4.03 0.75 -17.88
N CYS A 96 -2.84 0.49 -18.39
CA CYS A 96 -1.87 -0.43 -17.81
C CYS A 96 -0.44 -0.05 -18.24
N GLU A 97 0.49 0.02 -17.29
CA GLU A 97 1.92 0.22 -17.60
C GLU A 97 2.61 -1.12 -17.93
N PHE A 98 2.20 -2.18 -17.24
CA PHE A 98 2.76 -3.53 -17.36
C PHE A 98 1.72 -4.50 -17.93
N GLY A 99 1.05 -4.10 -19.01
CA GLY A 99 0.01 -4.88 -19.67
C GLY A 99 0.50 -5.64 -20.91
N SER A 100 -0.42 -6.13 -21.73
CA SER A 100 -0.09 -6.93 -22.91
C SER A 100 0.39 -6.12 -24.10
N ALA A 101 0.22 -4.79 -24.09
CA ALA A 101 0.66 -3.94 -25.18
C ALA A 101 2.19 -3.82 -25.32
N ARG A 102 2.95 -4.32 -24.33
CA ARG A 102 4.42 -4.35 -24.37
C ARG A 102 4.94 -5.75 -24.11
N ASP A 103 6.03 -6.11 -24.78
CA ASP A 103 6.69 -7.38 -24.53
C ASP A 103 7.31 -7.45 -23.12
N ALA A 104 7.62 -8.68 -22.70
CA ALA A 104 8.17 -8.93 -21.37
C ALA A 104 9.56 -8.30 -21.17
N GLN A 105 10.34 -8.11 -22.24
CA GLN A 105 11.70 -7.56 -22.16
C GLN A 105 11.65 -6.05 -21.87
N ALA A 106 10.75 -5.31 -22.53
CA ALA A 106 10.51 -3.91 -22.27
C ALA A 106 9.98 -3.69 -20.84
N GLN A 107 9.04 -4.52 -20.40
CA GLN A 107 8.55 -4.49 -19.02
C GLN A 107 9.67 -4.77 -18.01
N GLN A 108 10.50 -5.78 -18.26
CA GLN A 108 11.62 -6.11 -17.38
C GLN A 108 12.65 -4.98 -17.34
N HIS A 109 12.89 -4.32 -18.47
CA HIS A 109 13.77 -3.15 -18.53
C HIS A 109 13.26 -2.03 -17.61
N ASP A 110 11.99 -1.64 -17.72
CA ASP A 110 11.40 -0.59 -16.90
C ASP A 110 11.38 -0.95 -15.41
N LEU A 111 11.05 -2.19 -15.07
CA LEU A 111 11.07 -2.66 -13.68
C LEU A 111 12.48 -2.53 -13.08
N ARG A 112 13.50 -2.96 -13.83
CA ARG A 112 14.90 -2.88 -13.37
C ARG A 112 15.38 -1.43 -13.29
N SER A 113 15.15 -0.63 -14.33
CA SER A 113 15.59 0.77 -14.38
C SER A 113 14.92 1.58 -13.28
N GLY A 114 13.61 1.41 -13.09
CA GLY A 114 12.88 2.04 -11.99
C GLY A 114 13.40 1.64 -10.61
N ARG A 115 13.72 0.35 -10.40
CA ARG A 115 14.31 -0.11 -9.14
C ARG A 115 15.68 0.52 -8.89
N LEU A 116 16.54 0.59 -9.90
CA LEU A 116 17.88 1.18 -9.78
C LEU A 116 17.81 2.67 -9.42
N LEU A 117 16.88 3.41 -10.03
CA LEU A 117 16.64 4.82 -9.69
C LEU A 117 16.19 4.98 -8.23
N LEU A 118 15.21 4.21 -7.80
CA LEU A 118 14.78 4.27 -6.39
C LEU A 118 15.86 3.78 -5.43
N GLN A 119 16.70 2.82 -5.81
CA GLN A 119 17.85 2.39 -5.00
C GLN A 119 18.90 3.49 -4.88
N HIS A 120 19.09 4.32 -5.91
CA HIS A 120 19.94 5.50 -5.83
C HIS A 120 19.43 6.49 -4.77
N PHE A 121 18.11 6.73 -4.72
CA PHE A 121 17.51 7.65 -3.75
C PHE A 121 17.43 7.11 -2.32
N PHE A 122 17.04 5.84 -2.15
CA PHE A 122 16.64 5.29 -0.85
C PHE A 122 17.62 4.25 -0.30
N GLY A 123 18.54 3.73 -1.12
CA GLY A 123 19.51 2.70 -0.72
C GLY A 123 18.82 1.48 -0.10
N GLU A 124 19.30 1.08 1.08
CA GLU A 124 18.75 -0.06 1.84
C GLU A 124 17.34 0.19 2.41
N ARG A 125 16.85 1.44 2.41
CA ARG A 125 15.49 1.77 2.86
C ARG A 125 14.42 1.37 1.85
N LEU A 126 14.80 1.16 0.58
CA LEU A 126 13.86 0.73 -0.45
C LEU A 126 13.35 -0.68 -0.16
N GLN A 127 12.05 -0.81 0.08
CA GLN A 127 11.45 -2.12 0.32
C GLN A 127 11.35 -2.92 -0.99
N PRO A 128 11.56 -4.24 -0.96
CA PRO A 128 11.44 -5.11 -2.13
C PRO A 128 9.97 -5.42 -2.48
N VAL A 129 9.10 -4.41 -2.49
CA VAL A 129 7.68 -4.52 -2.85
C VAL A 129 7.44 -3.81 -4.17
N PHE A 130 6.52 -4.34 -4.97
CA PHE A 130 6.06 -3.68 -6.19
C PHE A 130 4.56 -3.41 -6.13
N THR A 131 4.16 -2.20 -6.52
CA THR A 131 2.76 -1.85 -6.77
C THR A 131 2.62 -1.46 -8.25
N PRO A 132 1.79 -2.15 -9.04
CA PRO A 132 1.56 -1.75 -10.41
C PRO A 132 0.63 -0.53 -10.47
N PRO A 133 0.91 0.46 -11.34
CA PRO A 133 -0.03 1.53 -11.68
C PRO A 133 -1.43 1.00 -12.00
N TRP A 134 -2.45 1.73 -11.52
CA TRP A 134 -3.86 1.34 -11.61
C TRP A 134 -4.19 -0.03 -11.02
N ASN A 135 -3.34 -0.59 -10.16
CA ASN A 135 -3.42 -1.94 -9.60
C ASN A 135 -3.46 -3.06 -10.65
N ARG A 136 -2.86 -2.82 -11.84
CA ARG A 136 -2.95 -3.74 -12.99
C ARG A 136 -1.60 -4.13 -13.56
N CYS A 137 -1.45 -5.42 -13.81
CA CYS A 137 -0.33 -5.97 -14.55
C CYS A 137 -0.75 -7.24 -15.29
N ALA A 138 0.03 -7.65 -16.28
CA ALA A 138 -0.17 -8.88 -17.03
C ALA A 138 0.06 -10.11 -16.14
N ALA A 139 -0.52 -11.26 -16.53
CA ALA A 139 -0.44 -12.49 -15.76
C ALA A 139 1.00 -13.00 -15.54
N HIS A 140 1.93 -12.63 -16.42
CA HIS A 140 3.34 -13.03 -16.33
C HIS A 140 4.18 -12.10 -15.44
N THR A 141 3.71 -10.88 -15.14
CA THR A 141 4.46 -9.88 -14.37
C THR A 141 4.86 -10.37 -12.97
N PRO A 142 4.01 -11.07 -12.18
CA PRO A 142 4.41 -11.61 -10.88
C PRO A 142 5.62 -12.55 -10.95
N ALA A 143 5.71 -13.39 -11.97
CA ALA A 143 6.85 -14.29 -12.16
C ALA A 143 8.14 -13.52 -12.52
N LEU A 144 8.02 -12.47 -13.35
CA LEU A 144 9.16 -11.59 -13.64
C LEU A 144 9.65 -10.88 -12.36
N LEU A 145 8.75 -10.33 -11.57
CA LEU A 145 9.07 -9.67 -10.29
C LEU A 145 9.80 -10.62 -9.33
N ALA A 146 9.33 -11.86 -9.21
CA ALA A 146 9.98 -12.89 -8.40
C ALA A 146 11.41 -13.16 -8.86
N GLY A 147 11.59 -13.37 -10.18
CA GLY A 147 12.91 -13.60 -10.78
C GLY A 147 13.88 -12.42 -10.63
N MET A 148 13.37 -11.21 -10.38
CA MET A 148 14.17 -10.02 -10.11
C MET A 148 14.40 -9.76 -8.61
N GLY A 149 13.89 -10.62 -7.72
CA GLY A 149 14.09 -10.47 -6.28
C GLY A 149 13.21 -9.39 -5.63
N PHE A 150 12.02 -9.13 -6.19
CA PHE A 150 10.94 -8.53 -5.39
C PHE A 150 10.39 -9.61 -4.45
N ALA A 151 10.03 -9.21 -3.23
CA ALA A 151 9.52 -10.08 -2.18
C ALA A 151 7.98 -10.10 -2.12
N ALA A 152 7.31 -9.09 -2.67
CA ALA A 152 5.84 -9.03 -2.68
C ALA A 152 5.27 -8.14 -3.79
N LEU A 153 4.00 -8.36 -4.07
CA LEU A 153 3.16 -7.55 -4.96
C LEU A 153 2.00 -6.93 -4.15
N SER A 154 1.72 -5.65 -4.32
CA SER A 154 0.57 -4.99 -3.69
C SER A 154 -0.34 -4.38 -4.75
N ARG A 155 -1.57 -4.88 -4.84
CA ARG A 155 -2.58 -4.46 -5.83
C ARG A 155 -4.00 -4.70 -5.29
N ASP A 156 -5.05 -4.43 -6.07
CA ASP A 156 -6.44 -4.63 -5.65
C ASP A 156 -6.69 -6.08 -5.21
N ARG A 157 -7.42 -6.28 -4.10
CA ARG A 157 -7.81 -7.63 -3.63
C ARG A 157 -8.60 -8.44 -4.67
N GLY A 158 -9.32 -7.77 -5.56
CA GLY A 158 -10.05 -8.39 -6.66
C GLY A 158 -9.20 -8.76 -7.89
N ALA A 159 -7.88 -8.57 -7.84
CA ALA A 159 -7.00 -8.92 -8.96
C ALA A 159 -6.96 -10.44 -9.21
N ALA A 160 -6.63 -10.83 -10.44
CA ALA A 160 -6.52 -12.22 -10.82
C ALA A 160 -5.45 -12.95 -9.98
N ALA A 161 -5.82 -14.10 -9.43
CA ALA A 161 -4.95 -14.89 -8.57
C ALA A 161 -3.65 -15.32 -9.27
N GLN A 162 -2.57 -15.38 -8.50
CA GLN A 162 -1.24 -15.82 -8.93
C GLN A 162 -0.50 -16.47 -7.74
N GLN A 163 0.55 -17.23 -8.01
CA GLN A 163 1.31 -17.97 -6.97
C GLN A 163 2.81 -17.68 -6.96
N ALA A 164 3.28 -16.81 -7.86
CA ALA A 164 4.70 -16.48 -7.98
C ALA A 164 5.22 -15.64 -6.82
N LEU A 165 4.39 -14.77 -6.24
CA LEU A 165 4.76 -13.89 -5.13
C LEU A 165 3.68 -13.79 -4.05
N PRO A 166 4.06 -13.56 -2.78
CA PRO A 166 3.14 -13.08 -1.77
C PRO A 166 2.44 -11.78 -2.19
N GLU A 167 1.18 -11.63 -1.82
CA GLU A 167 0.43 -10.39 -2.06
C GLU A 167 0.08 -9.65 -0.77
N LEU A 168 0.12 -8.32 -0.83
CA LEU A 168 -0.44 -7.40 0.15
C LEU A 168 -1.56 -6.60 -0.52
N PRO A 169 -2.76 -7.17 -0.62
CA PRO A 169 -3.83 -6.57 -1.38
C PRO A 169 -4.47 -5.37 -0.67
N VAL A 170 -4.91 -4.38 -1.45
CA VAL A 170 -5.74 -3.27 -0.95
C VAL A 170 -7.23 -3.59 -1.09
N ASP A 171 -7.99 -3.30 -0.06
CA ASP A 171 -9.44 -3.51 0.04
C ASP A 171 -10.21 -2.27 -0.41
N ILE A 172 -9.66 -1.09 -0.12
CA ILE A 172 -10.37 0.17 -0.22
C ILE A 172 -9.47 1.17 -0.96
N ASP A 173 -10.00 1.73 -2.04
CA ASP A 173 -9.50 2.98 -2.62
C ASP A 173 -10.25 4.14 -1.98
N TRP A 174 -9.64 4.78 -0.97
CA TRP A 174 -10.27 5.86 -0.21
C TRP A 174 -10.78 6.98 -1.12
N SER A 175 -9.88 7.50 -1.96
CA SER A 175 -10.17 8.65 -2.83
C SER A 175 -11.28 8.34 -3.83
N ARG A 176 -11.38 7.09 -4.30
CA ARG A 176 -12.53 6.65 -5.11
C ARG A 176 -13.83 6.65 -4.31
N GLN A 177 -13.86 6.02 -3.13
CA GLN A 177 -15.09 5.95 -2.33
C GLN A 177 -15.57 7.34 -1.92
N TYR A 178 -14.64 8.21 -1.51
CA TYR A 178 -14.94 9.58 -1.11
C TYR A 178 -15.48 10.40 -2.29
N ARG A 179 -14.90 10.26 -3.49
CA ARG A 179 -15.42 10.93 -4.70
C ARG A 179 -16.82 10.45 -5.11
N GLU A 180 -17.10 9.15 -4.97
CA GLU A 180 -18.37 8.55 -5.39
C GLU A 180 -19.53 8.89 -4.43
N GLY A 181 -19.28 9.11 -3.14
CA GLY A 181 -20.36 9.39 -2.19
C GLY A 181 -19.94 9.98 -0.85
N GLY A 182 -18.82 10.68 -0.81
CA GLY A 182 -18.28 11.36 0.37
C GLY A 182 -17.92 10.42 1.51
N ALA A 183 -17.82 11.00 2.71
CA ALA A 183 -17.54 10.28 3.94
C ALA A 183 -18.51 9.11 4.21
N PRO A 184 -19.83 9.19 3.95
CA PRO A 184 -20.71 8.04 4.14
C PRO A 184 -20.37 6.84 3.25
N ALA A 185 -19.89 7.05 2.01
CA ALA A 185 -19.45 5.97 1.14
C ALA A 185 -18.14 5.35 1.63
N ALA A 186 -17.16 6.18 2.01
CA ALA A 186 -15.91 5.70 2.61
C ALA A 186 -16.14 4.89 3.89
N ALA A 187 -17.02 5.34 4.79
CA ALA A 187 -17.39 4.63 6.01
C ALA A 187 -18.02 3.26 5.71
N ARG A 188 -18.95 3.20 4.75
CA ARG A 188 -19.59 1.93 4.35
C ARG A 188 -18.58 0.96 3.75
N ALA A 189 -17.68 1.43 2.89
CA ALA A 189 -16.64 0.59 2.30
C ALA A 189 -15.69 0.05 3.37
N LEU A 190 -15.24 0.90 4.31
CA LEU A 190 -14.38 0.49 5.41
C LEU A 190 -15.06 -0.50 6.35
N ALA A 191 -16.31 -0.24 6.75
CA ALA A 191 -17.09 -1.14 7.57
C ALA A 191 -17.34 -2.50 6.88
N HIS A 192 -17.56 -2.51 5.57
CA HIS A 192 -17.70 -3.76 4.80
C HIS A 192 -16.38 -4.54 4.77
N ALA A 193 -15.27 -3.88 4.39
CA ALA A 193 -13.95 -4.51 4.35
C ALA A 193 -13.55 -5.09 5.71
N LEU A 194 -13.80 -4.37 6.81
CA LEU A 194 -13.53 -4.87 8.16
C LEU A 194 -14.28 -6.16 8.48
N ARG A 195 -15.56 -6.27 8.10
CA ARG A 195 -16.33 -7.51 8.30
C ARG A 195 -15.73 -8.67 7.50
N GLU A 196 -15.36 -8.44 6.25
CA GLU A 196 -14.74 -9.45 5.40
C GLU A 196 -13.38 -9.91 5.97
N ARG A 197 -12.55 -8.97 6.43
CA ARG A 197 -11.23 -9.27 7.03
C ARG A 197 -11.35 -9.93 8.40
N ALA A 198 -12.40 -9.62 9.18
CA ALA A 198 -12.69 -10.31 10.43
C ALA A 198 -13.00 -11.80 10.19
N ALA A 199 -13.69 -12.10 9.08
CA ALA A 199 -14.12 -13.45 8.76
C ALA A 199 -12.96 -14.34 8.27
N ASP A 200 -12.01 -13.80 7.50
CA ASP A 200 -10.89 -14.58 6.94
C ASP A 200 -9.53 -14.35 7.64
N GLY A 201 -9.44 -13.39 8.55
CA GLY A 201 -8.25 -13.08 9.33
C GLY A 201 -7.11 -12.41 8.53
N ALA A 202 -7.32 -12.08 7.26
CA ALA A 202 -6.32 -11.40 6.45
C ALA A 202 -6.24 -9.90 6.81
N PRO A 203 -5.08 -9.25 6.64
CA PRO A 203 -4.96 -7.84 6.93
C PRO A 203 -5.82 -6.98 6.00
N LEU A 204 -6.32 -5.86 6.52
CA LEU A 204 -7.02 -4.83 5.77
C LEU A 204 -6.03 -3.88 5.09
N GLY A 205 -6.18 -3.67 3.78
CA GLY A 205 -5.39 -2.69 3.03
C GLY A 205 -6.19 -1.44 2.69
N LEU A 206 -5.75 -0.28 3.15
CA LEU A 206 -6.30 1.03 2.79
C LEU A 206 -5.37 1.73 1.79
N MET A 207 -5.87 2.03 0.60
CA MET A 207 -5.15 2.79 -0.42
C MET A 207 -5.59 4.25 -0.43
N LEU A 208 -4.61 5.16 -0.46
CA LEU A 208 -4.77 6.61 -0.55
C LEU A 208 -4.15 7.13 -1.86
N HIS A 209 -4.57 8.32 -2.27
CA HIS A 209 -3.93 9.11 -3.31
C HIS A 209 -3.89 10.59 -2.88
N HIS A 210 -2.80 11.02 -2.25
CA HIS A 210 -2.63 12.38 -1.73
C HIS A 210 -2.88 13.48 -2.80
N ALA A 211 -2.45 13.28 -4.04
CA ALA A 211 -2.50 14.30 -5.09
C ALA A 211 -3.94 14.72 -5.47
N VAL A 212 -4.91 13.84 -5.26
CA VAL A 212 -6.34 14.10 -5.55
C VAL A 212 -7.18 14.33 -4.30
N MET A 213 -6.55 14.34 -3.12
CA MET A 213 -7.22 14.52 -1.83
C MET A 213 -7.32 16.00 -1.47
N ALA A 214 -8.54 16.50 -1.27
CA ALA A 214 -8.74 17.89 -0.87
C ALA A 214 -8.36 18.12 0.61
N PRO A 215 -8.03 19.34 1.05
CA PRO A 215 -7.61 19.60 2.44
C PRO A 215 -8.64 19.22 3.51
N ASP A 216 -9.93 19.39 3.23
CA ASP A 216 -11.03 19.00 4.10
C ASP A 216 -11.19 17.47 4.18
N GLU A 217 -11.02 16.78 3.05
CA GLU A 217 -10.96 15.31 2.99
C GLU A 217 -9.76 14.78 3.80
N LEU A 218 -8.58 15.40 3.67
CA LEU A 218 -7.39 15.04 4.43
C LEU A 218 -7.61 15.23 5.94
N ALA A 219 -8.20 16.36 6.35
CA ALA A 219 -8.51 16.62 7.75
C ALA A 219 -9.51 15.58 8.32
N LEU A 220 -10.51 15.21 7.54
CA LEU A 220 -11.45 14.15 7.91
C LEU A 220 -10.74 12.80 8.07
N LEU A 221 -9.94 12.41 7.08
CA LEU A 221 -9.15 11.17 7.12
C LEU A 221 -8.24 11.15 8.34
N GLY A 222 -7.53 12.24 8.64
CA GLY A 222 -6.70 12.37 9.82
C GLY A 222 -7.46 12.18 11.13
N GLY A 223 -8.64 12.81 11.25
CA GLY A 223 -9.52 12.62 12.39
C GLY A 223 -9.99 11.17 12.55
N TRP A 224 -10.28 10.47 11.45
CA TRP A 224 -10.66 9.07 11.47
C TRP A 224 -9.49 8.17 11.88
N LEU A 225 -8.33 8.33 11.25
CA LEU A 225 -7.12 7.56 11.56
C LEU A 225 -6.71 7.72 13.01
N TRP A 226 -6.75 8.94 13.56
CA TRP A 226 -6.43 9.19 14.97
C TRP A 226 -7.34 8.42 15.93
N ARG A 227 -8.65 8.35 15.62
CA ARG A 227 -9.65 7.59 16.40
C ARG A 227 -9.47 6.09 16.24
N LEU A 228 -9.32 5.62 15.00
CA LEU A 228 -9.16 4.20 14.68
C LEU A 228 -7.89 3.61 15.30
N ALA A 229 -6.77 4.34 15.26
CA ALA A 229 -5.51 3.94 15.90
C ALA A 229 -5.62 3.77 17.43
N ARG A 230 -6.61 4.41 18.07
CA ARG A 230 -6.86 4.36 19.51
C ARG A 230 -7.99 3.42 19.92
N HIS A 231 -8.70 2.84 18.95
CA HIS A 231 -9.82 1.94 19.22
C HIS A 231 -9.35 0.60 19.81
N GLY A 232 -8.18 0.11 19.38
CA GLY A 232 -7.55 -1.12 19.89
C GLY A 232 -7.98 -2.40 19.16
N ARG A 233 -8.99 -2.35 18.28
CA ARG A 233 -9.40 -3.48 17.42
C ARG A 233 -8.81 -3.45 16.01
N LEU A 234 -8.04 -2.40 15.69
CA LEU A 234 -7.29 -2.29 14.45
C LEU A 234 -5.81 -2.05 14.79
N ARG A 235 -4.93 -2.92 14.31
CA ARG A 235 -3.47 -2.81 14.51
C ARG A 235 -2.84 -2.34 13.21
N TRP A 236 -2.44 -1.09 13.17
CA TRP A 236 -1.75 -0.53 12.02
C TRP A 236 -0.31 -1.04 11.97
N GLN A 237 0.08 -1.62 10.84
CA GLN A 237 1.38 -2.22 10.60
C GLN A 237 1.99 -1.66 9.32
N PRO A 238 3.32 -1.43 9.26
CA PRO A 238 3.99 -1.22 7.99
C PRO A 238 3.92 -2.50 7.16
N MET A 239 3.83 -2.37 5.84
CA MET A 239 3.75 -3.49 4.90
C MET A 239 4.89 -4.50 5.10
N ALA A 240 6.11 -4.02 5.36
CA ALA A 240 7.26 -4.87 5.63
C ALA A 240 7.08 -5.80 6.85
N ALA A 241 6.33 -5.40 7.88
CA ALA A 241 6.05 -6.25 9.04
C ALA A 241 5.08 -7.39 8.67
N LEU A 242 4.07 -7.09 7.86
CA LEU A 242 3.10 -8.10 7.39
C LEU A 242 3.77 -9.18 6.51
N LEU A 243 4.77 -8.81 5.71
CA LEU A 243 5.55 -9.77 4.91
C LEU A 243 6.36 -10.74 5.77
N ARG A 244 6.96 -10.26 6.87
CA ARG A 244 7.73 -11.11 7.80
C ARG A 244 6.85 -12.15 8.49
N ILE A 245 5.63 -11.78 8.85
CA ILE A 245 4.64 -12.69 9.44
C ILE A 245 4.27 -13.78 8.41
N ALA A 246 3.96 -13.38 7.17
CA ALA A 246 3.61 -14.31 6.11
C ALA A 246 4.76 -15.25 5.73
N ALA A 247 6.02 -14.81 5.83
CA ALA A 247 7.19 -15.67 5.63
C ALA A 247 7.39 -16.68 6.78
N SER A 248 7.19 -16.23 8.03
CA SER A 248 7.34 -17.06 9.23
C SER A 248 6.27 -18.16 9.29
N ALA A 249 5.02 -17.85 8.91
CA ALA A 249 3.92 -18.83 8.85
C ALA A 249 4.12 -19.92 7.77
N ARG A 250 4.95 -19.67 6.76
CA ARG A 250 5.26 -20.63 5.67
C ARG A 250 6.46 -21.53 5.96
N THR A 251 7.18 -21.32 7.07
CA THR A 251 8.27 -22.21 7.49
C THR A 251 7.69 -23.29 8.41
N PRO A 252 7.61 -24.58 8.01
CA PRO A 252 7.17 -25.62 8.93
C PRO A 252 8.21 -25.81 10.04
N ALA A 253 7.72 -26.08 11.25
CA ALA A 253 8.53 -26.39 12.45
C ALA A 253 9.25 -27.75 12.38
N SER A 254 9.86 -28.11 11.24
CA SER A 254 10.59 -29.38 11.05
C SER A 254 12.11 -29.25 11.16
N ALA A 255 12.66 -28.06 11.46
CA ALA A 255 14.10 -27.87 11.62
C ALA A 255 14.63 -28.00 13.08
N MET A 256 13.93 -28.73 13.96
CA MET A 256 14.43 -29.10 15.30
C MET A 256 14.13 -30.56 15.63
N ARG A 257 14.62 -31.49 14.82
CA ARG A 257 14.85 -32.88 15.24
C ARG A 257 15.90 -33.49 14.32
N ASN A 258 17.16 -33.38 14.70
CA ASN A 258 18.23 -34.37 14.50
C ASN A 258 19.55 -33.81 15.03
N LEU A 259 19.68 -33.82 16.35
CA LEU A 259 20.94 -33.93 17.07
C LEU A 259 20.65 -34.66 18.38
N ARG A 260 20.65 -35.99 18.29
CA ARG A 260 21.09 -36.96 19.30
C ARG A 260 20.94 -38.36 18.74
#